data_AF-A0A2G2ZTF3-F1
#
_entry.id   AF-A0A2G2ZTF3-F1
#
_cell.length_a   1.000
_cell.length_b   1.000
_cell.length_c   1.000
_cell.angle_alpha   90.00
_cell.angle_beta   90.00
_cell.angle_gamma   90.00
#
_symmetry.space_group_name_H-M   'P 1'
#
loop_
_entity.id
_entity.type
_entity.pdbx_description
1 polymer ?
#
loop_
_entity_poly.entity_id
_entity_poly.type
_entity_poly.pdbx_seq_one_letter_code
_entity_poly.pdbx_strand_id
1 'polypeptide(L)'
;MGKQVFPLKRFRNPSALCLCHWFVLMKTPIDDIEYALWNPCTNEYRTFICPYSNGMTPHGYGLCYDSRDSEHKVILIFTSFYVLYYVKRNYWMKKTIVVSREIALDERSQQECSPGITVNGVV
;
A
#
# COMPACT_ATOMS: atom_id res chain seq x y z
N MET A 1 15.26 -4.05 -24.21
CA MET A 1 14.65 -4.58 -22.97
C MET A 1 13.29 -5.16 -23.33
N GLY A 2 13.03 -6.43 -23.00
CA GLY A 2 11.75 -7.09 -23.32
C GLY A 2 10.61 -6.57 -22.46
N LYS A 3 9.37 -6.62 -22.98
CA LYS A 3 8.17 -6.28 -22.21
C LYS A 3 8.02 -7.28 -21.07
N GLN A 4 8.19 -6.82 -19.84
CA GLN A 4 7.90 -7.65 -18.66
C GLN A 4 6.38 -7.75 -18.48
N VAL A 5 5.92 -8.96 -18.14
CA VAL A 5 4.51 -9.28 -17.97
C VAL A 5 4.32 -9.78 -16.55
N PHE A 6 3.33 -9.23 -15.85
CA PHE A 6 2.98 -9.68 -14.50
C PHE A 6 2.68 -11.19 -14.51
N PRO A 7 3.35 -12.00 -13.68
CA PRO A 7 3.34 -13.46 -13.83
C PRO A 7 2.06 -14.13 -13.33
N LEU A 8 1.28 -13.48 -12.44
CA LEU A 8 0.10 -14.08 -11.82
C LEU A 8 -1.10 -14.03 -12.78
N LYS A 9 -1.28 -15.11 -13.55
CA LYS A 9 -2.33 -15.24 -14.59
C LYS A 9 -3.77 -15.07 -14.10
N ARG A 10 -4.05 -15.31 -12.82
CA ARG A 10 -5.40 -15.11 -12.26
C ARG A 10 -5.79 -13.63 -12.19
N PHE A 11 -4.81 -12.71 -12.14
CA PHE A 11 -5.08 -11.28 -12.30
C PHE A 11 -5.17 -10.99 -13.80
N ARG A 12 -6.40 -11.04 -14.34
CA ARG A 12 -6.64 -10.65 -15.72
C ARG A 12 -6.57 -9.12 -15.82
N ASN A 13 -5.70 -8.61 -16.69
CA ASN A 13 -5.49 -7.17 -16.91
C ASN A 13 -5.20 -6.38 -15.61
N PRO A 14 -4.10 -6.72 -14.90
CA PRO A 14 -3.77 -6.05 -13.65
C PRO A 14 -3.37 -4.59 -13.92
N SER A 15 -3.80 -3.70 -13.02
CA SER A 15 -3.41 -2.30 -12.99
C SER A 15 -2.36 -2.07 -11.91
N ALA A 16 -1.34 -1.26 -12.23
CA ALA A 16 -0.39 -0.77 -11.24
C ALA A 16 -1.03 0.38 -10.44
N LEU A 17 -0.98 0.29 -9.11
CA LEU A 17 -1.57 1.26 -8.19
C LEU A 17 -0.54 2.25 -7.66
N CYS A 18 0.63 1.75 -7.28
CA CYS A 18 1.76 2.57 -6.84
C CYS A 18 3.08 1.80 -6.99
N LEU A 19 4.18 2.54 -6.98
CA LEU A 19 5.56 2.06 -7.14
C LEU A 19 6.42 2.61 -6.00
N CYS A 20 7.31 1.78 -5.47
CA CYS A 20 8.37 2.21 -4.56
C CYS A 20 9.60 1.32 -4.80
N HIS A 21 10.75 1.94 -5.07
CA HIS A 21 11.98 1.26 -5.44
C HIS A 21 11.76 0.28 -6.61
N TRP A 22 11.84 -1.01 -6.35
CA TRP A 22 11.72 -2.10 -7.33
C TRP A 22 10.40 -2.85 -7.23
N PHE A 23 9.47 -2.37 -6.38
CA PHE A 23 8.21 -3.03 -6.15
C PHE A 23 7.05 -2.21 -6.73
N VAL A 24 6.11 -2.93 -7.34
CA VAL A 24 4.86 -2.42 -7.88
C VAL A 24 3.71 -3.08 -7.14
N LEU A 25 2.79 -2.28 -6.62
CA LEU A 25 1.52 -2.79 -6.12
C LEU A 25 0.55 -2.95 -7.29
N MET A 26 0.05 -4.16 -7.50
CA MET A 26 -0.84 -4.54 -8.58
C MET A 26 -2.21 -4.96 -8.02
N LYS A 27 -3.28 -4.65 -8.76
CA LYS A 27 -4.65 -5.10 -8.48
C LYS A 27 -5.36 -5.45 -9.79
N THR A 28 -6.30 -6.39 -9.76
CA THR A 28 -7.21 -6.66 -10.89
C THR A 28 -8.49 -5.82 -10.78
N PRO A 29 -9.08 -5.38 -11.90
CA PRO A 29 -10.39 -4.71 -11.90
C PRO A 29 -11.54 -5.61 -11.44
N ILE A 30 -11.36 -6.93 -11.46
CA ILE A 30 -12.42 -7.92 -11.20
C ILE A 30 -12.49 -8.31 -9.72
N ASP A 31 -11.33 -8.35 -9.05
CA ASP A 31 -11.23 -8.73 -7.64
C ASP A 31 -10.90 -7.49 -6.83
N ASP A 32 -11.91 -6.99 -6.12
CA ASP A 32 -11.76 -5.76 -5.35
C ASP A 32 -10.92 -5.93 -4.08
N ILE A 33 -10.69 -7.17 -3.66
CA ILE A 33 -10.09 -7.48 -2.38
C ILE A 33 -8.68 -8.05 -2.50
N GLU A 34 -8.28 -8.68 -3.61
CA GLU A 34 -6.92 -9.22 -3.75
C GLU A 34 -5.92 -8.23 -4.36
N TYR A 35 -4.75 -8.10 -3.72
CA TYR A 35 -3.63 -7.26 -4.14
C TYR A 35 -2.38 -8.12 -4.31
N ALA A 36 -1.47 -7.68 -5.17
CA ALA A 36 -0.17 -8.31 -5.35
C ALA A 36 0.96 -7.29 -5.28
N LEU A 37 1.94 -7.53 -4.40
CA LEU A 37 3.20 -6.81 -4.42
C LEU A 37 4.16 -7.57 -5.33
N TRP A 38 4.56 -6.96 -6.44
CA TRP A 38 5.38 -7.57 -7.49
C TRP A 38 6.74 -6.90 -7.58
N ASN A 39 7.80 -7.69 -7.70
CA ASN A 39 9.12 -7.23 -8.11
C ASN A 39 9.31 -7.57 -9.60
N PRO A 40 9.26 -6.58 -10.51
CA PRO A 40 9.44 -6.84 -11.94
C PRO A 40 10.87 -7.32 -12.27
N CYS A 41 11.88 -6.92 -11.49
CA CYS A 41 13.28 -7.32 -11.74
C CYS A 41 13.52 -8.82 -11.50
N THR A 42 12.93 -9.39 -10.44
CA THR A 42 13.07 -10.82 -10.11
C THR A 42 11.89 -11.67 -10.57
N ASN A 43 10.80 -11.01 -11.00
CA ASN A 43 9.51 -11.62 -11.31
C ASN A 43 8.83 -12.32 -10.12
N GLU A 44 9.29 -12.06 -8.90
CA GLU A 44 8.68 -12.57 -7.67
C GLU A 44 7.50 -11.71 -7.26
N TYR A 45 6.49 -12.33 -6.64
CA TYR A 45 5.34 -11.60 -6.12
C TYR A 45 4.81 -12.23 -4.84
N ARG A 46 4.10 -11.42 -4.05
CA ARG A 46 3.32 -11.87 -2.90
C ARG A 46 1.93 -11.27 -2.97
N THR A 47 0.91 -12.07 -2.69
CA THR A 47 -0.47 -11.57 -2.65
C THR A 47 -0.97 -11.42 -1.23
N PHE A 48 -1.90 -10.50 -1.03
CA PHE A 48 -2.61 -10.31 0.22
C PHE A 48 -4.05 -9.86 -0.08
N ILE A 49 -4.93 -10.07 0.90
CA ILE A 49 -6.35 -9.76 0.78
C ILE A 49 -6.68 -8.56 1.68
N CYS A 50 -7.35 -7.57 1.09
CA CYS A 50 -8.06 -6.52 1.82
C CYS A 50 -9.19 -7.16 2.62
N PRO A 51 -9.20 -7.06 3.97
CA PRO A 51 -10.21 -7.71 4.79
C PRO A 51 -11.57 -7.01 4.71
N TYR A 52 -11.64 -5.84 4.06
CA TYR A 52 -12.86 -5.08 3.93
C TYR A 52 -13.49 -5.38 2.56
N SER A 53 -14.29 -6.46 2.52
CA SER A 53 -15.03 -6.90 1.33
C SER A 53 -16.38 -6.18 1.14
N ASN A 54 -16.84 -5.38 2.11
CA ASN A 54 -18.17 -4.75 2.11
C ASN A 54 -18.23 -3.46 1.29
N GLY A 55 -17.68 -3.44 0.07
CA GLY A 55 -17.74 -2.30 -0.83
C GLY A 55 -16.92 -1.07 -0.40
N MET A 56 -16.10 -1.19 0.65
CA MET A 56 -15.11 -0.18 1.00
C MET A 56 -13.88 -0.35 0.13
N THR A 57 -13.78 0.49 -0.90
CA THR A 57 -12.58 0.59 -1.74
C THR A 57 -11.64 1.65 -1.17
N PRO A 58 -10.32 1.42 -1.11
CA PRO A 58 -9.38 2.47 -0.75
C PRO A 58 -9.46 3.65 -1.73
N HIS A 59 -9.41 4.87 -1.20
CA HIS A 59 -9.29 6.10 -1.99
C HIS A 59 -7.86 6.32 -2.50
N GLY A 60 -6.88 5.71 -1.83
CA GLY A 60 -5.47 5.84 -2.18
C GLY A 60 -4.65 4.63 -1.74
N TYR A 61 -3.47 4.52 -2.36
CA TYR A 61 -2.52 3.43 -2.14
C TYR A 61 -1.14 4.03 -1.91
N GLY A 62 -0.47 3.53 -0.87
CA GLY A 62 0.91 3.90 -0.55
C GLY A 62 1.80 2.67 -0.53
N LEU A 63 3.04 2.83 -0.97
CA LEU A 63 4.09 1.84 -0.79
C LEU A 63 5.32 2.57 -0.28
N CYS A 64 5.88 2.09 0.83
CA CYS A 64 7.07 2.69 1.43
C CYS A 64 8.04 1.61 1.90
N TYR A 65 9.30 2.01 2.03
CA TYR A 65 10.34 1.20 2.64
C TYR A 65 10.59 1.73 4.05
N ASP A 66 10.45 0.88 5.06
CA ASP A 66 10.81 1.20 6.44
C ASP A 66 12.21 0.66 6.72
N SER A 67 13.18 1.57 6.82
CA SER A 67 14.59 1.24 7.07
C SER A 67 14.84 0.65 8.44
N ARG A 68 13.94 0.86 9.42
CA ARG A 68 14.11 0.33 10.79
C ARG A 68 13.95 -1.18 10.82
N ASP A 69 13.01 -1.69 10.03
CA ASP A 69 12.68 -3.11 9.93
C ASP A 69 13.24 -3.73 8.62
N SER A 70 13.82 -2.91 7.73
CA SER A 70 14.28 -3.31 6.39
C SER A 70 13.18 -3.95 5.53
N GLU A 71 11.95 -3.49 5.69
CA GLU A 71 10.76 -4.08 5.09
C GLU A 71 9.94 -3.07 4.29
N HIS A 72 9.31 -3.54 3.22
CA HIS A 72 8.35 -2.75 2.45
C HIS A 72 6.97 -2.85 3.10
N LYS A 73 6.31 -1.71 3.25
CA LYS A 73 4.97 -1.60 3.84
C LYS A 73 3.99 -1.06 2.80
N VAL A 74 2.80 -1.65 2.74
CA VAL A 74 1.71 -1.20 1.86
C VAL A 74 0.67 -0.49 2.71
N ILE A 75 0.20 0.66 2.26
CA ILE A 75 -0.82 1.46 2.94
C ILE A 75 -2.05 1.51 2.03
N LEU A 76 -3.20 1.12 2.56
CA LEU A 76 -4.51 1.34 1.94
C LEU A 76 -5.22 2.48 2.68
N ILE A 77 -5.58 3.56 1.99
CA ILE A 77 -6.15 4.77 2.59
C ILE A 77 -7.67 4.76 2.38
N PHE A 78 -8.43 4.86 3.47
CA PHE A 78 -9.88 4.98 3.47
C PHE A 78 -10.31 6.34 4.04
N THR A 79 -11.61 6.65 4.01
CA THR A 79 -12.15 7.95 4.43
C THR A 79 -11.79 8.31 5.88
N SER A 80 -11.80 7.34 6.80
CA SER A 80 -11.67 7.57 8.25
C SER A 80 -10.51 6.81 8.91
N PHE A 81 -9.80 5.99 8.16
CA PHE A 81 -8.70 5.17 8.66
C PHE A 81 -7.77 4.78 7.51
N TYR A 82 -6.61 4.23 7.84
CA TYR A 82 -5.78 3.53 6.88
C TYR A 82 -5.39 2.16 7.42
N VAL A 83 -5.03 1.25 6.51
CA VAL A 83 -4.59 -0.10 6.82
C VAL A 83 -3.15 -0.23 6.37
N LEU A 84 -2.28 -0.54 7.32
CA LEU A 84 -0.87 -0.82 7.07
C LEU A 84 -0.66 -2.33 6.96
N TYR A 85 -0.16 -2.77 5.82
CA TYR A 85 0.33 -4.12 5.59
C TYR A 85 1.84 -4.14 5.64
N TYR A 86 2.38 -5.16 6.29
CA TYR A 86 3.81 -5.42 6.37
C TYR A 86 4.03 -6.92 6.43
N VAL A 87 5.20 -7.38 6.02
CA VAL A 87 5.56 -8.79 6.19
C VAL A 87 6.16 -8.95 7.58
N LYS A 88 5.92 -10.08 8.25
CA LYS A 88 6.67 -10.45 9.45
C LYS A 88 6.82 -11.95 9.45
N ARG A 89 8.04 -12.46 9.56
CA ARG A 89 8.35 -13.91 9.51
C ARG A 89 7.73 -14.61 8.29
N ASN A 90 7.80 -13.97 7.11
CA ASN A 90 7.19 -14.43 5.85
C ASN A 90 5.65 -14.42 5.77
N TYR A 91 4.94 -13.90 6.76
CA TYR A 91 3.48 -13.76 6.74
C TYR A 91 3.06 -12.31 6.61
N TRP A 92 1.98 -12.06 5.87
CA TRP A 92 1.37 -10.74 5.84
C TRP A 92 0.69 -10.44 7.17
N MET A 93 1.10 -9.35 7.77
CA MET A 93 0.49 -8.74 8.93
C MET A 93 -0.25 -7.48 8.51
N LYS A 94 -1.27 -7.12 9.26
CA LYS A 94 -2.03 -5.89 9.05
C LYS A 94 -2.26 -5.16 10.37
N LYS A 95 -2.26 -3.83 10.30
CA LYS A 95 -2.63 -2.94 11.40
C LYS A 95 -3.58 -1.88 10.86
N THR A 96 -4.78 -1.80 11.42
CA THR A 96 -5.72 -0.71 11.14
C THR A 96 -5.38 0.47 12.04
N ILE A 97 -5.26 1.65 11.45
CA ILE A 97 -4.95 2.89 12.16
C ILE A 97 -6.07 3.88 11.88
N VAL A 98 -6.84 4.17 12.92
CA VAL A 98 -7.95 5.12 12.86
C VAL A 98 -7.39 6.53 12.98
N VAL A 99 -7.78 7.41 12.06
CA VAL A 99 -7.46 8.82 12.16
C VAL A 99 -8.58 9.47 12.98
N SER A 100 -8.39 9.59 14.29
CA SER A 100 -9.25 10.45 15.10
C SER A 100 -9.02 11.90 14.66
N ARG A 101 -10.10 12.65 14.45
CA ARG A 101 -10.07 14.08 14.05
C ARG A 101 -9.26 14.97 15.00
N GLU A 102 -8.91 14.47 16.19
CA GLU A 102 -8.13 15.18 17.20
C GLU A 102 -6.65 15.36 16.84
N ILE A 103 -6.09 14.59 15.89
CA ILE A 103 -4.69 14.74 15.47
C ILE A 103 -4.51 15.98 14.55
N ALA A 104 -5.59 16.56 14.02
CA ALA A 104 -5.53 17.77 13.18
C ALA A 104 -5.27 19.08 13.95
N LEU A 105 -5.15 19.05 15.28
CA LEU A 105 -4.91 20.24 16.11
C LEU A 105 -3.54 20.28 16.80
N ASP A 106 -2.68 19.28 16.64
CA ASP A 106 -1.34 19.29 17.24
C ASP A 106 -0.23 19.64 16.23
N GLU A 107 -0.46 20.68 15.41
CA GLU A 107 0.59 21.31 14.59
C GLU A 107 1.59 22.14 15.43
N ARG A 108 1.74 21.87 16.74
CA ARG A 108 2.56 22.71 17.63
C ARG A 108 3.66 22.00 18.42
N SER A 109 4.11 20.83 17.97
CA SER A 109 5.41 20.30 18.40
C SER A 109 6.24 19.81 17.21
N GLN A 110 7.17 20.66 16.78
CA GLN A 110 8.27 20.29 15.91
C GLN A 110 9.14 19.23 16.63
N GLN A 111 9.43 18.08 16.01
CA GLN A 111 10.78 17.67 15.57
C GLN A 111 10.76 16.26 14.94
N GLU A 112 11.22 16.17 13.69
CA GLU A 112 11.75 14.99 12.98
C GLU A 112 10.83 13.76 12.77
N CYS A 113 9.99 13.82 11.73
CA CYS A 113 9.78 12.75 10.74
C CYS A 113 9.01 13.33 9.52
N SER A 114 9.35 12.85 8.32
CA SER A 114 9.06 13.40 6.98
C SER A 114 7.59 13.80 6.68
N PRO A 115 7.34 14.78 5.78
CA PRO A 115 5.99 15.24 5.42
C PRO A 115 5.28 14.19 4.58
N GLY A 116 4.53 13.31 5.25
CA GLY A 116 3.78 12.22 4.65
C GLY A 116 2.31 12.58 4.40
N ILE A 117 2.01 12.91 3.15
CA ILE A 117 0.68 12.94 2.51
C ILE A 117 -0.35 13.93 3.12
N THR A 118 -0.30 15.17 2.65
CA THR A 118 -1.44 16.09 2.70
C THR A 118 -2.41 15.82 1.55
N VAL A 119 -3.69 15.65 1.88
CA VAL A 119 -4.77 15.34 0.92
C VAL A 119 -5.10 16.53 -0.02
N ASN A 120 -4.45 17.68 0.19
CA ASN A 120 -4.74 18.94 -0.49
C ASN A 120 -3.61 19.47 -1.39
N GLY A 121 -2.68 18.62 -1.83
CA GLY A 121 -1.89 18.86 -3.05
C GLY A 121 -1.29 20.25 -3.30
N VAL A 122 -0.86 20.98 -2.27
CA VAL A 122 -0.09 22.22 -2.44
C VAL A 122 1.20 22.05 -1.65
N VAL A 123 2.31 22.03 -2.39
CA VAL A 123 3.68 22.13 -1.89
C VAL A 123 4.01 23.61 -1.67
#